data_AF-A0A379G5J4-F1
#
_entry.id   AF-A0A379G5J4-F1
#
_cell.length_a   1.000
_cell.length_b   1.000
_cell.length_c   1.000
_cell.angle_alpha   90.00
_cell.angle_beta   90.00
_cell.angle_gamma   90.00
#
_symmetry.space_group_name_H-M   'P 1'
#
loop_
_entity.id
_entity.type
_entity.pdbx_description
1 polymer ?
#
loop_
_entity_poly.entity_id
_entity_poly.type
_entity_poly.pdbx_seq_one_letter_code
_entity_poly.pdbx_strand_id
1 'polypeptide(L)' 'MGHALQKPSRLNIPARDKSKIAAPRAAISEQCSHDNQVKNAFDFGFARYEKAMEKLAKV' A
#
# COMPACT_ATOMS: atom_id res chain seq x y z
N MET A 1 6.26 -43.35 24.93
CA MET A 1 5.87 -42.10 25.60
C MET A 1 6.17 -40.94 24.64
N GLY A 2 5.21 -40.58 23.79
CA GLY A 2 5.44 -39.60 22.73
C GLY A 2 5.42 -38.18 23.28
N HIS A 3 6.52 -37.44 23.13
CA HIS A 3 6.59 -36.01 23.43
C HIS A 3 5.70 -35.25 22.44
N ALA A 4 4.46 -34.94 22.81
CA ALA A 4 3.62 -34.05 22.04
C ALA A 4 4.22 -32.64 22.10
N LEU A 5 4.78 -32.15 20.98
CA LEU A 5 5.28 -30.79 20.86
C LEU A 5 4.14 -29.80 21.13
N GLN A 6 4.39 -28.84 22.03
CA GLN A 6 3.43 -27.79 22.40
C GLN A 6 3.06 -27.01 21.13
N LYS A 7 1.76 -26.97 20.78
CA LYS A 7 1.30 -26.27 19.57
C LYS A 7 1.71 -24.80 19.68
N PRO A 8 2.31 -24.20 18.63
CA PRO A 8 2.72 -22.80 18.67
C PRO A 8 1.51 -21.92 18.93
N SER A 9 1.65 -20.94 19.83
CA SER A 9 0.62 -19.94 20.11
C SER A 9 0.34 -19.14 18.84
N ARG A 10 -0.67 -19.56 18.07
CA ARG A 10 -1.08 -18.85 16.85
C ARG A 10 -1.74 -17.54 17.27
N LEU A 11 -1.31 -16.45 16.67
CA LEU A 11 -2.02 -15.17 16.73
C LEU A 11 -3.46 -15.38 16.24
N ASN A 12 -4.43 -15.16 17.13
CA ASN A 12 -5.84 -15.19 16.76
C ASN A 12 -6.21 -13.85 16.12
N ILE A 13 -6.24 -13.81 14.79
CA ILE A 13 -6.68 -12.63 14.04
C ILE A 13 -8.18 -12.81 13.75
N PRO A 14 -9.06 -11.95 14.31
CA PRO A 14 -10.50 -12.07 14.08
C PRO A 14 -10.85 -11.79 12.61
N ALA A 15 -11.95 -12.36 12.14
CA ALA A 15 -12.47 -12.08 10.82
C ALA A 15 -12.82 -10.58 10.69
N ARG A 16 -12.44 -9.97 9.56
CA ARG A 16 -12.78 -8.57 9.27
C ARG A 16 -14.28 -8.41 9.13
N ASP A 17 -14.83 -7.41 9.82
CA ASP A 17 -16.19 -6.94 9.61
C ASP A 17 -16.30 -6.29 8.21
N LYS A 18 -17.08 -6.91 7.33
CA LYS A 18 -17.28 -6.45 5.95
C LYS A 18 -18.33 -5.35 5.83
N SER A 19 -19.12 -5.10 6.87
CA SER A 19 -20.07 -3.98 6.90
C SER A 19 -19.37 -2.63 7.04
N LYS A 20 -18.15 -2.62 7.59
CA LYS A 20 -17.33 -1.42 7.78
C LYS A 20 -16.45 -1.16 6.57
N ILE A 21 -16.82 -0.14 5.81
CA ILE A 21 -15.98 0.42 4.75
C ILE A 21 -14.96 1.35 5.41
N ALA A 22 -13.67 1.06 5.23
CA ALA A 22 -12.61 1.94 5.70
C ALA A 22 -12.49 3.13 4.76
N ALA A 23 -12.56 4.36 5.31
CA ALA A 23 -12.32 5.56 4.53
C ALA A 23 -10.83 5.68 4.17
N PRO A 24 -10.51 6.25 2.99
CA PRO A 24 -9.13 6.59 2.65
C PRO A 24 -8.53 7.53 3.69
N ARG A 25 -7.33 7.23 4.18
CA ARG A 25 -6.59 8.09 5.11
C ARG A 25 -5.20 8.35 4.54
N ALA A 26 -4.72 9.56 4.77
CA ALA A 26 -3.36 9.94 4.45
C ALA A 26 -2.34 9.04 5.16
N ALA A 27 -1.38 8.50 4.39
CA ALA A 27 -0.36 7.58 4.90
C ALA A 27 0.83 8.30 5.56
N ILE A 28 1.12 9.54 5.14
CA ILE A 28 2.34 10.26 5.51
C ILE A 28 2.15 11.17 6.73
N SER A 29 1.07 11.96 6.77
CA SER A 29 0.81 12.87 7.88
C SER A 29 -0.64 13.36 7.90
N GLU A 30 -1.08 13.91 9.02
CA GLU A 30 -2.42 14.54 9.15
C GLU A 30 -2.52 15.86 8.39
N GLN A 31 -1.38 16.48 8.07
CA GLN A 31 -1.27 17.71 7.30
C GLN A 31 -1.35 17.50 5.78
N CYS A 32 -1.38 16.25 5.32
CA CYS A 32 -1.46 15.89 3.90
C CYS A 32 -2.76 15.14 3.65
N SER A 33 -3.53 15.48 2.62
CA SER A 33 -4.73 14.70 2.26
C SER A 33 -4.34 13.43 1.49
N HIS A 34 -5.18 12.40 1.57
CA HIS A 34 -5.04 11.20 0.74
C HIS A 34 -5.01 11.57 -0.76
N ASP A 35 -5.89 12.48 -1.19
CA ASP A 35 -5.98 12.89 -2.60
C ASP A 35 -4.69 13.52 -3.11
N ASN A 36 -4.01 14.33 -2.30
CA ASN A 36 -2.71 14.90 -2.65
C ASN A 36 -1.64 13.82 -2.78
N GLN A 37 -1.68 12.77 -1.95
CA GLN A 37 -0.74 11.64 -2.04
C GLN A 37 -0.96 10.85 -3.32
N VAL A 38 -2.22 10.58 -3.67
CA VAL A 38 -2.57 9.90 -4.92
C VAL A 38 -2.08 10.71 -6.11
N LYS A 39 -2.38 12.01 -6.14
CA LYS A 39 -1.93 12.91 -7.20
C LYS A 39 -0.41 12.88 -7.36
N ASN A 40 0.33 13.08 -6.27
CA ASN A 40 1.79 13.10 -6.30
C ASN A 40 2.39 11.77 -6.80
N ALA A 41 1.81 10.63 -6.45
CA ALA A 41 2.27 9.32 -6.91
C ALA A 41 2.09 9.16 -8.43
N PHE A 42 0.96 9.62 -8.96
CA PHE A 42 0.71 9.60 -10.41
C PHE A 42 1.60 10.59 -11.15
N ASP A 43 1.74 11.82 -10.66
CA ASP A 43 2.58 12.85 -11.27
C ASP A 43 4.03 12.38 -11.41
N PHE A 44 4.57 11.72 -10.37
CA PHE A 44 5.90 11.12 -10.43
C PHE A 44 6.01 10.01 -11.48
N GLY A 45 4.98 9.16 -11.58
CA GLY A 45 4.92 8.10 -12.59
C GLY A 45 4.90 8.64 -14.01
N PHE A 46 4.07 9.65 -14.28
CA PHE A 46 3.97 10.29 -15.59
C PHE A 46 5.26 11.01 -15.98
N ALA A 47 5.84 11.80 -15.08
CA ALA A 47 7.11 12.49 -15.35
C ALA A 47 8.24 11.51 -15.69
N ARG A 48 8.28 10.35 -15.02
CA ARG A 48 9.24 9.29 -15.34
C ARG A 48 8.98 8.66 -16.70
N TYR A 49 7.71 8.42 -17.04
CA TYR A 49 7.29 7.86 -18.31
C TYR A 49 7.67 8.78 -19.49
N GLU A 50 7.32 10.06 -19.42
CA GLU A 50 7.63 11.05 -20.46
C GLU A 50 9.13 11.12 -20.73
N LYS A 51 9.93 11.23 -19.67
CA LYS A 51 11.39 11.25 -19.78
C LYS A 51 11.97 9.97 -20.38
N ALA A 52 11.35 8.82 -20.12
CA ALA A 52 11.76 7.55 -20.74
C ALA A 52 11.43 7.54 -22.24
N MET A 53 10.25 8.02 -22.62
CA MET A 53 9.84 8.14 -24.02
C MET A 53 10.72 9.11 -24.80
N GLU A 54 11.06 10.27 -24.22
CA GLU A 54 12.00 11.23 -24.84
C GLU A 54 13.37 10.61 -25.10
N LYS A 55 13.85 9.71 -24.23
CA LYS A 55 15.14 9.03 -24.43
C LYS A 55 15.05 7.98 -25.53
N LEU A 56 13.95 7.21 -25.57
CA LEU A 56 13.74 6.18 -26.59
C LEU A 56 13.52 6.79 -27.98
N ALA A 57 12.86 7.95 -28.08
CA ALA A 57 12.62 8.65 -29.33
C ALA A 57 13.89 9.28 -29.97
N LYS A 58 15.01 9.31 -29.24
CA LYS A 58 16.32 9.79 -29.75
C LYS A 58 17.15 8.68 -30.41
N VAL A 59 16.62 7.45 -30.48
CA VAL A 59 17.17 6.29 -31.19
C VAL A 59 16.52 6.21 -32.56
#